data_AF-A0A8B9H9R8-F1
#
_entry.id   AF-A0A8B9H9R8-F1
#
_cell.length_a   1.000
_cell.length_b   1.000
_cell.length_c   1.000
_cell.angle_alpha   90.00
_cell.angle_beta   90.00
_cell.angle_gamma   90.00
#
_symmetry.space_group_name_H-M   'P 1'
#
loop_
_entity.id
_entity.type
_entity.pdbx_description
1 polymer ?
#
loop_
_entity_poly.entity_id
_entity_poly.type
_entity_poly.pdbx_seq_one_letter_code
_entity_poly.pdbx_strand_id
1 'polypeptide(L)'
;MEELREAFSKVDVDSNGYISTDELNELFRVANLPLPGYRIREIIQELSATMDQNQDGKITFDEFAKVFHGLKSSEVAKTFRKAINKKEGICAVAGTSEQSGTQHSYSEEEKVAFVNWINKALEKDPDCKHVLPMDPSSNDLFTAVGDGIVLCKMINLSVPDTIDERTINKKKLTPFTIQENLNLALNSSSAIGCHVVNIGAEDLKEGRQHLVLGLLWQIIKIGLLADIEISRNEALIALLRDGESLEDLMKLSPEELLLRWANYHLEQAGCSKINNFSSDIKEKEDLKRAECMLDQADRLGCRQFVMPPDVVRGNPKLNLAFVANLFNKYPALKKPENQDIDWSSIEGETREERTFRNWMNSLGVNPRVNHLYGDLADALIIFQLYEKIKVPVDWDKVNKPPYPKLGSNMKKLENCNYAVELGKKEAKFSLVGIAGQDLNEGNRTLTLALLWQLMRRYTLNILEDLGDGQKVNDDTIVGWVNDTLKQADKKTISGFKDGSISSSMPVLDLIDAIQPGSIRYDLIKAEDLSDEEKLNNAKYAISMARKIGARVYALPEDLVEVKPKMVMTVFACLMARGLKRV
;
A
#
# COMPACT_ATOMS: atom_id res chain seq x y z
N MET A 1 -33.35 -19.99 -5.41
CA MET A 1 -33.56 -21.39 -4.93
C MET A 1 -32.25 -22.17 -4.85
N GLU A 2 -31.35 -22.02 -5.82
CA GLU A 2 -30.05 -22.71 -5.83
C GLU A 2 -29.11 -22.22 -4.72
N GLU A 3 -28.99 -20.89 -4.53
CA GLU A 3 -28.23 -20.27 -3.42
C GLU A 3 -28.71 -20.71 -2.03
N LEU A 4 -30.00 -20.98 -1.86
CA LEU A 4 -30.58 -21.45 -0.60
C LEU A 4 -30.19 -22.90 -0.30
N ARG A 5 -30.20 -23.75 -1.33
CA ARG A 5 -29.79 -25.16 -1.20
C ARG A 5 -28.31 -25.26 -0.88
N GLU A 6 -27.50 -24.40 -1.50
CA GLU A 6 -26.08 -24.30 -1.20
C GLU A 6 -25.83 -23.80 0.23
N ALA A 7 -26.53 -22.75 0.67
CA ALA A 7 -26.42 -22.25 2.04
C ALA A 7 -26.88 -23.28 3.09
N PHE A 8 -27.95 -24.03 2.81
CA PHE A 8 -28.43 -25.10 3.68
C PHE A 8 -27.42 -26.24 3.79
N SER A 9 -26.91 -26.72 2.66
CA SER A 9 -25.87 -27.77 2.62
C SER A 9 -24.56 -27.35 3.26
N LYS A 10 -24.25 -26.05 3.35
CA LYS A 10 -23.07 -25.53 4.07
C LYS A 10 -23.20 -25.61 5.59
N VAL A 11 -24.43 -25.59 6.11
CA VAL A 11 -24.70 -25.62 7.55
C VAL A 11 -24.97 -27.05 8.03
N ASP A 12 -25.66 -27.86 7.23
CA ASP A 12 -25.84 -29.31 7.41
C ASP A 12 -24.53 -30.06 7.11
N VAL A 13 -23.67 -30.19 8.14
CA VAL A 13 -22.30 -30.71 8.01
C VAL A 13 -22.31 -32.22 7.84
N ASP A 14 -23.24 -32.92 8.49
CA ASP A 14 -23.36 -34.37 8.39
C ASP A 14 -24.22 -34.82 7.19
N SER A 15 -24.79 -33.87 6.45
CA SER A 15 -25.63 -34.09 5.26
C SER A 15 -26.85 -34.97 5.55
N ASN A 16 -27.37 -34.92 6.78
CA ASN A 16 -28.52 -35.71 7.20
C ASN A 16 -29.86 -35.14 6.68
N GLY A 17 -29.83 -33.96 6.05
CA GLY A 17 -30.99 -33.28 5.48
C GLY A 17 -31.67 -32.28 6.42
N TYR A 18 -31.11 -32.05 7.61
CA TYR A 18 -31.63 -31.18 8.67
C TYR A 18 -30.49 -30.42 9.35
N ILE A 19 -30.74 -29.17 9.72
CA ILE A 19 -29.78 -28.39 10.50
C ILE A 19 -30.13 -28.50 11.99
N SER A 20 -29.16 -28.97 12.77
CA SER A 20 -29.24 -29.05 14.23
C SER A 20 -28.72 -27.78 14.92
N THR A 21 -29.09 -27.61 16.19
CA THR A 21 -28.59 -26.51 17.03
C THR A 21 -27.08 -26.56 17.24
N ASP A 22 -26.49 -27.76 17.23
CA ASP A 22 -25.04 -27.96 17.35
C ASP A 22 -24.31 -27.50 16.08
N GLU A 23 -24.87 -27.75 14.90
CA GLU A 23 -24.31 -27.27 13.62
C GLU A 23 -24.42 -25.74 13.46
N LEU A 24 -25.46 -25.13 14.01
CA LEU A 24 -25.57 -23.67 14.11
C LEU A 24 -24.51 -23.09 15.06
N ASN A 25 -24.29 -23.72 16.22
CA ASN A 25 -23.21 -23.32 17.13
C ASN A 25 -21.85 -23.41 16.45
N GLU A 26 -21.60 -24.51 15.72
CA GLU A 26 -20.35 -24.73 15.02
C GLU A 26 -20.13 -23.72 13.89
N LEU A 27 -21.19 -23.39 13.13
CA LEU A 27 -21.15 -22.35 12.11
C LEU A 27 -20.68 -21.01 12.69
N PHE A 28 -21.24 -20.57 13.82
CA PHE A 28 -20.85 -19.29 14.44
C PHE A 28 -19.46 -19.33 15.08
N ARG A 29 -19.07 -20.48 15.64
CA ARG A 29 -17.72 -20.72 16.17
C ARG A 29 -16.68 -20.61 15.07
N VAL A 30 -16.89 -21.33 13.95
CA VAL A 30 -16.00 -21.34 12.79
C VAL A 30 -15.95 -19.96 12.14
N ALA A 31 -17.09 -19.26 12.01
CA ALA A 31 -17.14 -17.93 11.43
C ALA A 31 -16.37 -16.86 12.24
N ASN A 32 -15.97 -17.11 13.49
CA ASN A 32 -15.17 -16.22 14.34
C ASN A 32 -15.62 -14.74 14.26
N LEU A 33 -16.91 -14.51 14.50
CA LEU A 33 -17.49 -13.15 14.54
C LEU A 33 -17.16 -12.51 15.90
N PRO A 34 -16.85 -11.20 15.96
CA PRO A 34 -16.50 -10.50 17.20
C PRO A 34 -17.75 -10.23 18.05
N LEU A 35 -18.39 -11.31 18.55
CA LEU A 35 -19.60 -11.27 19.35
C LEU A 35 -19.34 -12.00 20.68
N PRO A 36 -19.79 -11.44 21.82
CA PRO A 36 -19.72 -12.13 23.11
C PRO A 36 -20.48 -13.46 23.08
N GLY A 37 -19.98 -14.50 23.76
CA GLY A 37 -20.59 -15.84 23.72
C GLY A 37 -22.05 -15.90 24.21
N TYR A 38 -22.49 -14.97 25.06
CA TYR A 38 -23.90 -14.86 25.44
C TYR A 38 -24.79 -14.37 24.27
N ARG A 39 -24.29 -13.45 23.42
CA ARG A 39 -25.00 -12.95 22.23
C ARG A 39 -25.15 -14.03 21.17
N ILE A 40 -24.15 -14.90 21.01
CA ILE A 40 -24.24 -16.03 20.08
C ILE A 40 -25.36 -17.00 20.50
N ARG A 41 -25.47 -17.28 21.81
CA ARG A 41 -26.55 -18.12 22.35
C ARG A 41 -27.93 -17.49 22.17
N GLU A 42 -28.07 -16.18 22.40
CA GLU A 42 -29.32 -15.44 22.13
C GLU A 42 -29.72 -15.56 20.65
N ILE A 43 -28.77 -15.33 19.74
CA ILE A 43 -28.99 -15.42 18.28
C ILE A 43 -29.41 -16.83 17.86
N ILE A 44 -28.75 -17.86 18.37
CA ILE A 44 -29.07 -19.26 18.04
C ILE A 44 -30.44 -19.65 18.61
N GLN A 45 -30.78 -19.21 19.81
CA GLN A 45 -32.08 -19.46 20.42
C GLN A 45 -33.20 -18.76 19.64
N GLU A 46 -32.97 -17.53 19.19
CA GLU A 46 -33.91 -16.78 18.35
C GLU A 46 -34.06 -17.39 16.95
N LEU A 47 -32.96 -17.84 16.33
CA LEU A 47 -32.97 -18.56 15.05
C LEU A 47 -33.72 -19.89 15.19
N SER A 48 -33.44 -20.67 16.23
CA SER A 48 -34.11 -21.95 16.47
C SER A 48 -35.61 -21.74 16.71
N ALA A 49 -36.00 -20.79 17.56
CA ALA A 49 -37.41 -20.49 17.83
C ALA A 49 -38.18 -19.93 16.63
N THR A 50 -37.49 -19.33 15.64
CA THR A 50 -38.11 -18.79 14.43
C THR A 50 -38.11 -19.77 13.25
N MET A 51 -37.12 -20.67 13.19
CA MET A 51 -36.94 -21.65 12.11
C MET A 51 -37.64 -22.99 12.40
N ASP A 52 -37.60 -23.46 13.63
CA ASP A 52 -38.19 -24.73 14.07
C ASP A 52 -39.67 -24.51 14.47
N GLN A 53 -40.55 -24.45 13.46
CA GLN A 53 -41.98 -24.13 13.65
C GLN A 53 -42.76 -25.29 14.27
N ASN A 54 -42.28 -26.52 14.09
CA ASN A 54 -42.89 -27.74 14.63
C ASN A 54 -42.26 -28.16 15.98
N GLN A 55 -41.26 -27.43 16.48
CA GLN A 55 -40.56 -27.63 17.76
C GLN A 55 -39.97 -29.04 17.90
N ASP A 56 -39.52 -29.62 16.79
CA ASP A 56 -38.94 -30.97 16.78
C ASP A 56 -37.42 -30.98 16.99
N GLY A 57 -36.81 -29.79 17.14
CA GLY A 57 -35.38 -29.59 17.34
C GLY A 57 -34.55 -29.70 16.06
N LYS A 58 -35.19 -29.77 14.88
CA LYS A 58 -34.53 -29.96 13.57
C LYS A 58 -35.05 -28.95 12.56
N ILE A 59 -34.15 -28.24 11.88
CA ILE A 59 -34.53 -27.25 10.87
C ILE A 59 -34.46 -27.88 9.48
N THR A 60 -35.62 -28.06 8.84
CA THR A 60 -35.72 -28.57 7.46
C THR A 60 -35.35 -27.52 6.42
N PHE A 61 -35.06 -27.95 5.18
CA PHE A 61 -34.78 -27.04 4.06
C PHE A 61 -35.91 -26.03 3.80
N ASP A 62 -37.17 -26.47 3.89
CA ASP A 62 -38.32 -25.60 3.65
C ASP A 62 -38.52 -24.57 4.77
N GLU A 63 -38.20 -24.93 6.02
CA GLU A 63 -38.18 -24.01 7.17
C GLU A 63 -37.03 -23.00 7.06
N PHE A 64 -35.84 -23.47 6.69
CA PHE A 64 -34.69 -22.63 6.42
C PHE A 64 -34.97 -21.62 5.30
N ALA A 65 -35.57 -22.06 4.20
CA ALA A 65 -35.91 -21.21 3.07
C ALA A 65 -36.95 -20.12 3.42
N LYS A 66 -37.97 -20.47 4.22
CA LYS A 66 -38.99 -19.53 4.71
C LYS A 66 -38.39 -18.43 5.58
N VAL A 67 -37.45 -18.74 6.46
CA VAL A 67 -36.79 -17.74 7.32
C VAL A 67 -35.79 -16.88 6.53
N PHE A 68 -35.05 -17.50 5.61
CA PHE A 68 -34.10 -16.79 4.76
C PHE A 68 -34.77 -15.76 3.83
N HIS A 69 -36.04 -15.99 3.44
CA HIS A 69 -36.84 -15.06 2.63
C HIS A 69 -37.81 -14.17 3.43
N GLY A 70 -38.29 -14.63 4.59
CA GLY A 70 -39.44 -14.03 5.29
C GLY A 70 -39.14 -12.99 6.37
N LEU A 71 -37.91 -12.91 6.90
CA LEU A 71 -37.59 -11.94 7.95
C LEU A 71 -37.09 -10.62 7.35
N LYS A 72 -37.88 -9.55 7.56
CA LYS A 72 -37.46 -8.15 7.34
C LYS A 72 -36.19 -7.87 8.13
N SER A 73 -35.06 -7.67 7.44
CA SER A 73 -33.86 -6.91 7.86
C SER A 73 -33.47 -6.93 9.35
N SER A 74 -33.68 -8.04 10.07
CA SER A 74 -33.30 -8.15 11.47
C SER A 74 -31.78 -8.29 11.57
N GLU A 75 -31.21 -7.78 12.66
CA GLU A 75 -29.79 -7.88 12.94
C GLU A 75 -29.31 -9.34 13.01
N VAL A 76 -30.20 -10.23 13.45
CA VAL A 76 -30.02 -11.69 13.51
C VAL A 76 -29.81 -12.30 12.11
N ALA A 77 -30.68 -11.97 11.14
CA ALA A 77 -30.58 -12.51 9.78
C ALA A 77 -29.31 -12.01 9.04
N LYS A 78 -28.90 -10.75 9.28
CA LYS A 78 -27.65 -10.20 8.74
C LYS A 78 -26.42 -10.90 9.33
N THR A 79 -26.45 -11.17 10.63
CA THR A 79 -25.36 -11.85 11.34
C THR A 79 -25.23 -13.31 10.91
N PHE A 80 -26.36 -14.01 10.72
CA PHE A 80 -26.39 -15.38 10.22
C PHE A 80 -25.84 -15.50 8.78
N ARG A 81 -26.26 -14.62 7.86
CA ARG A 81 -25.71 -14.58 6.49
C ARG A 81 -24.20 -14.30 6.48
N LYS A 82 -23.74 -13.40 7.35
CA LYS A 82 -22.31 -13.10 7.50
C LYS A 82 -21.53 -14.33 8.00
N ALA A 83 -22.11 -15.14 8.88
CA ALA A 83 -21.50 -16.38 9.36
C ALA A 83 -21.36 -17.43 8.25
N ILE A 84 -22.41 -17.64 7.45
CA ILE A 84 -22.41 -18.57 6.30
C ILE A 84 -21.33 -18.16 5.28
N ASN A 85 -21.30 -16.89 4.87
CA ASN A 85 -20.32 -16.40 3.90
C ASN A 85 -18.88 -16.47 4.41
N LYS A 86 -18.67 -16.37 5.73
CA LYS A 86 -17.33 -16.46 6.32
C LYS A 86 -16.86 -17.91 6.47
N LYS A 87 -17.77 -18.87 6.70
CA LYS A 87 -17.47 -20.31 6.68
C LYS A 87 -17.00 -20.77 5.29
N GLU A 88 -17.53 -20.19 4.20
CA GLU A 88 -17.10 -20.45 2.81
C GLU A 88 -15.60 -20.17 2.59
N GLY A 89 -15.08 -19.08 3.17
CA GLY A 89 -13.64 -18.77 3.11
C GLY A 89 -12.75 -19.69 3.95
N ILE A 90 -13.32 -20.42 4.92
CA ILE A 90 -12.58 -21.25 5.89
C ILE A 90 -12.56 -22.72 5.46
N CYS A 91 -13.65 -23.27 4.90
CA CYS A 91 -13.68 -24.67 4.45
C CYS A 91 -12.76 -24.98 3.25
N ALA A 92 -12.32 -23.96 2.50
CA ALA A 92 -11.28 -24.11 1.49
C ALA A 92 -9.87 -24.41 2.07
N VAL A 93 -9.71 -24.43 3.41
CA VAL A 93 -8.41 -24.39 4.12
C VAL A 93 -8.18 -25.60 5.05
N ALA A 94 -9.02 -26.65 5.02
CA ALA A 94 -8.86 -27.81 5.92
C ALA A 94 -7.73 -28.79 5.50
N GLY A 95 -6.48 -28.33 5.57
CA GLY A 95 -5.28 -29.15 5.69
C GLY A 95 -4.65 -28.90 7.06
N THR A 96 -4.68 -29.91 7.93
CA THR A 96 -4.43 -29.83 9.37
C THR A 96 -2.97 -29.62 9.76
N SER A 97 -2.72 -28.67 10.67
CA SER A 97 -1.76 -28.87 11.77
C SER A 97 -2.09 -27.94 12.94
N GLU A 98 -2.32 -28.55 14.11
CA GLU A 98 -2.59 -27.90 15.39
C GLU A 98 -1.27 -27.40 16.01
N GLN A 99 -1.13 -26.08 16.19
CA GLN A 99 -0.60 -25.43 17.39
C GLN A 99 -0.48 -23.91 17.17
N SER A 100 -1.24 -23.16 17.98
CA SER A 100 -1.00 -21.76 18.39
C SER A 100 -0.48 -20.76 17.35
N GLY A 101 -1.37 -19.88 16.88
CA GLY A 101 -1.02 -18.65 16.17
C GLY A 101 -1.87 -18.45 14.93
N THR A 102 -2.41 -17.25 14.74
CA THR A 102 -3.20 -16.81 13.59
C THR A 102 -2.74 -17.41 12.25
N GLN A 103 -3.57 -18.27 11.65
CA GLN A 103 -3.37 -18.77 10.29
C GLN A 103 -3.57 -17.62 9.29
N HIS A 104 -2.48 -17.16 8.68
CA HIS A 104 -2.52 -16.24 7.54
C HIS A 104 -2.46 -17.07 6.25
N SER A 105 -3.59 -17.24 5.56
CA SER A 105 -3.69 -17.89 4.26
C SER A 105 -3.01 -17.03 3.18
N TYR A 106 -2.16 -17.63 2.34
CA TYR A 106 -1.63 -17.03 1.12
C TYR A 106 -2.08 -17.84 -0.10
N SER A 107 -2.18 -17.22 -1.27
CA SER A 107 -2.65 -17.87 -2.50
C SER A 107 -1.48 -18.51 -3.25
N GLU A 108 -1.59 -19.81 -3.54
CA GLU A 108 -0.63 -20.55 -4.36
C GLU A 108 -0.58 -20.01 -5.80
N GLU A 109 -1.72 -19.53 -6.30
CA GLU A 109 -1.83 -18.89 -7.61
C GLU A 109 -1.02 -17.59 -7.67
N GLU A 110 -1.11 -16.76 -6.62
CA GLU A 110 -0.30 -15.53 -6.49
C GLU A 110 1.20 -15.87 -6.48
N LYS A 111 1.60 -16.91 -5.76
CA LYS A 111 2.99 -17.37 -5.73
C LYS A 111 3.47 -17.76 -7.14
N VAL A 112 2.72 -18.62 -7.84
CA VAL A 112 3.06 -19.08 -9.20
C VAL A 112 3.19 -17.89 -10.15
N ALA A 113 2.23 -16.97 -10.12
CA ALA A 113 2.23 -15.77 -10.95
C ALA A 113 3.43 -14.86 -10.66
N PHE A 114 3.75 -14.62 -9.39
CA PHE A 114 4.87 -13.76 -9.00
C PHE A 114 6.21 -14.40 -9.37
N VAL A 115 6.37 -15.71 -9.20
CA VAL A 115 7.57 -16.43 -9.65
C VAL A 115 7.76 -16.29 -11.15
N ASN A 116 6.72 -16.56 -11.94
CA ASN A 116 6.78 -16.44 -13.40
C ASN A 116 7.11 -15.00 -13.84
N TRP A 117 6.54 -14.00 -13.17
CA TRP A 117 6.85 -12.61 -13.42
C TRP A 117 8.30 -12.27 -13.12
N ILE A 118 8.81 -12.64 -11.94
CA ILE A 118 10.20 -12.36 -11.52
C ILE A 118 11.19 -13.07 -12.45
N ASN A 119 10.96 -14.35 -12.76
CA ASN A 119 11.79 -15.11 -13.70
C ASN A 119 11.91 -14.41 -15.04
N LYS A 120 10.81 -13.89 -15.58
CA LYS A 120 10.79 -13.19 -16.86
C LYS A 120 11.40 -11.78 -16.78
N ALA A 121 11.11 -11.04 -15.71
CA ALA A 121 11.54 -9.67 -15.55
C ALA A 121 13.04 -9.54 -15.25
N LEU A 122 13.59 -10.48 -14.47
CA LEU A 122 14.99 -10.49 -14.03
C LEU A 122 15.83 -11.57 -14.73
N GLU A 123 15.32 -12.20 -15.80
CA GLU A 123 15.99 -13.29 -16.54
C GLU A 123 17.44 -12.94 -16.92
N LYS A 124 17.66 -11.69 -17.32
CA LYS A 124 18.96 -11.19 -17.80
C LYS A 124 19.78 -10.48 -16.74
N ASP A 125 19.27 -10.35 -15.51
CA ASP A 125 19.97 -9.64 -14.45
C ASP A 125 21.14 -10.50 -13.92
N PRO A 126 22.39 -10.01 -13.95
CA PRO A 126 23.55 -10.78 -13.53
C PRO A 126 23.60 -11.06 -12.03
N ASP A 127 22.94 -10.23 -11.21
CA ASP A 127 22.99 -10.30 -9.75
C ASP A 127 21.97 -11.29 -9.17
N CYS A 128 20.97 -11.71 -9.95
CA CYS A 128 19.95 -12.68 -9.53
C CYS A 128 20.19 -14.11 -10.04
N LYS A 129 21.29 -14.37 -10.76
CA LYS A 129 21.59 -15.68 -11.39
C LYS A 129 21.74 -16.84 -10.40
N HIS A 130 22.03 -16.56 -9.14
CA HIS A 130 22.18 -17.59 -8.10
C HIS A 130 20.84 -18.15 -7.62
N VAL A 131 19.72 -17.47 -7.91
CA VAL A 131 18.36 -17.87 -7.50
C VAL A 131 17.38 -18.00 -8.68
N LEU A 132 17.75 -17.55 -9.88
CA LEU A 132 16.92 -17.65 -11.07
C LEU A 132 17.40 -18.74 -12.04
N PRO A 133 16.48 -19.46 -12.72
CA PRO A 133 15.02 -19.37 -12.57
C PRO A 133 14.53 -20.13 -11.32
N MET A 134 13.51 -19.58 -10.65
CA MET A 134 12.80 -20.23 -9.55
C MET A 134 11.73 -21.20 -10.10
N ASP A 135 11.48 -22.32 -9.43
CA ASP A 135 10.35 -23.20 -9.75
C ASP A 135 9.03 -22.60 -9.19
N PRO A 136 8.02 -22.29 -10.04
CA PRO A 136 6.74 -21.74 -9.58
C PRO A 136 5.95 -22.69 -8.67
N SER A 137 6.20 -23.99 -8.76
CA SER A 137 5.49 -25.01 -7.97
C SER A 137 6.10 -25.24 -6.59
N SER A 138 7.32 -24.77 -6.35
CA SER A 138 8.07 -24.97 -5.12
C SER A 138 7.93 -23.79 -4.15
N ASN A 139 8.76 -23.79 -3.09
CA ASN A 139 8.91 -22.68 -2.15
C ASN A 139 10.14 -21.80 -2.47
N ASP A 140 10.75 -21.95 -3.66
CA ASP A 140 11.98 -21.26 -4.04
C ASP A 140 11.87 -19.73 -3.91
N LEU A 141 10.67 -19.18 -4.19
CA LEU A 141 10.38 -17.76 -4.01
C LEU A 141 10.79 -17.25 -2.62
N PHE A 142 10.39 -17.97 -1.57
CA PHE A 142 10.55 -17.55 -0.19
C PHE A 142 12.01 -17.62 0.27
N THR A 143 12.79 -18.54 -0.29
CA THR A 143 14.24 -18.61 -0.09
C THR A 143 15.00 -17.59 -0.93
N ALA A 144 14.56 -17.35 -2.18
CA ALA A 144 15.22 -16.47 -3.13
C ALA A 144 15.17 -14.99 -2.72
N VAL A 145 14.12 -14.57 -2.01
CA VAL A 145 14.02 -13.20 -1.48
C VAL A 145 14.82 -12.99 -0.20
N GLY A 146 15.27 -14.06 0.47
CA GLY A 146 15.84 -14.02 1.81
C GLY A 146 17.18 -13.30 1.92
N ASP A 147 17.88 -13.08 0.80
CA ASP A 147 19.12 -12.28 0.74
C ASP A 147 18.90 -10.79 0.41
N GLY A 148 17.66 -10.42 0.10
CA GLY A 148 17.22 -9.07 -0.26
C GLY A 148 17.54 -8.59 -1.68
N ILE A 149 18.33 -9.33 -2.48
CA ILE A 149 18.76 -8.87 -3.81
C ILE A 149 17.58 -8.79 -4.77
N VAL A 150 16.77 -9.86 -4.84
CA VAL A 150 15.57 -9.90 -5.70
C VAL A 150 14.60 -8.77 -5.35
N LEU A 151 14.38 -8.52 -4.07
CA LEU A 151 13.50 -7.43 -3.61
C LEU A 151 14.02 -6.06 -4.04
N CYS A 152 15.32 -5.79 -3.87
CA CYS A 152 15.92 -4.54 -4.32
C CYS A 152 15.77 -4.33 -5.84
N LYS A 153 15.98 -5.38 -6.63
CA LYS A 153 15.83 -5.32 -8.09
C LYS A 153 14.38 -5.10 -8.52
N MET A 154 13.45 -5.78 -7.87
CA MET A 154 12.01 -5.59 -8.12
C MET A 154 11.55 -4.16 -7.78
N ILE A 155 12.10 -3.54 -6.73
CA ILE A 155 11.81 -2.14 -6.39
C ILE A 155 12.26 -1.20 -7.52
N ASN A 156 13.49 -1.37 -8.04
CA ASN A 156 13.99 -0.57 -9.16
C ASN A 156 13.23 -0.84 -10.47
N LEU A 157 12.76 -2.07 -10.68
CA LEU A 157 11.91 -2.39 -11.83
C LEU A 157 10.57 -1.65 -11.76
N SER A 158 9.96 -1.58 -10.57
CA SER A 158 8.68 -0.88 -10.37
C SER A 158 8.82 0.64 -10.34
N VAL A 159 9.88 1.16 -9.71
CA VAL A 159 10.18 2.59 -9.63
C VAL A 159 11.69 2.77 -9.87
N PRO A 160 12.09 3.11 -11.11
CA PRO A 160 13.49 3.31 -11.47
C PRO A 160 14.20 4.31 -10.54
N ASP A 161 15.51 4.12 -10.37
CA ASP A 161 16.38 4.98 -9.55
C ASP A 161 16.04 5.08 -8.05
N THR A 162 15.17 4.20 -7.52
CA THR A 162 14.83 4.19 -6.09
C THR A 162 15.99 3.72 -5.22
N ILE A 163 16.73 2.71 -5.68
CA ILE A 163 17.88 2.12 -5.02
C ILE A 163 19.10 2.25 -5.93
N ASP A 164 20.16 2.87 -5.42
CA ASP A 164 21.47 2.80 -6.03
C ASP A 164 22.03 1.38 -5.85
N GLU A 165 22.05 0.61 -6.95
CA GLU A 165 22.44 -0.79 -6.92
C GLU A 165 23.88 -1.05 -6.46
N ARG A 166 24.75 -0.02 -6.48
CA ARG A 166 26.08 -0.14 -5.90
C ARG A 166 25.98 -0.46 -4.42
N THR A 167 24.96 0.06 -3.71
CA THR A 167 24.80 -0.17 -2.27
C THR A 167 24.40 -1.61 -1.90
N ILE A 168 23.90 -2.40 -2.85
CA ILE A 168 23.49 -3.79 -2.63
C ILE A 168 24.72 -4.67 -2.41
N ASN A 169 24.71 -5.46 -1.34
CA ASN A 169 25.71 -6.50 -1.12
C ASN A 169 25.38 -7.69 -2.04
N LYS A 170 26.26 -7.99 -3.01
CA LYS A 170 26.01 -8.98 -4.08
C LYS A 170 26.86 -10.25 -4.00
N LYS A 171 27.93 -10.25 -3.19
CA LYS A 171 28.91 -11.35 -3.12
C LYS A 171 29.29 -11.63 -1.66
N LYS A 172 29.63 -12.90 -1.37
CA LYS A 172 30.07 -13.37 -0.04
C LYS A 172 29.15 -12.88 1.09
N LEU A 173 27.87 -13.20 0.95
CA LEU A 173 26.84 -12.73 1.86
C LEU A 173 27.01 -13.35 3.25
N THR A 174 27.24 -12.50 4.23
CA THR A 174 27.18 -12.80 5.66
C THR A 174 25.79 -12.47 6.21
N PRO A 175 25.40 -13.00 7.38
CA PRO A 175 24.14 -12.63 8.03
C PRO A 175 23.97 -11.12 8.19
N PHE A 176 25.05 -10.39 8.47
CA PHE A 176 25.04 -8.93 8.60
C PHE A 176 24.75 -8.24 7.25
N THR A 177 25.44 -8.64 6.18
CA THR A 177 25.21 -8.04 4.85
C THR A 177 23.85 -8.38 4.24
N ILE A 178 23.28 -9.53 4.59
CA ILE A 178 21.91 -9.91 4.24
C ILE A 178 20.92 -8.99 4.95
N GLN A 179 21.09 -8.81 6.26
CA GLN A 179 20.29 -7.88 7.06
C GLN A 179 20.31 -6.46 6.47
N GLU A 180 21.48 -5.98 6.03
CA GLU A 180 21.61 -4.69 5.35
C GLU A 180 20.82 -4.60 4.04
N ASN A 181 20.88 -5.63 3.18
CA ASN A 181 20.10 -5.68 1.95
C ASN A 181 18.59 -5.66 2.23
N LEU A 182 18.14 -6.42 3.22
CA LEU A 182 16.72 -6.48 3.60
C LEU A 182 16.25 -5.15 4.21
N ASN A 183 17.07 -4.49 5.02
CA ASN A 183 16.79 -3.14 5.51
C ASN A 183 16.69 -2.14 4.35
N LEU A 184 17.61 -2.22 3.38
CA LEU A 184 17.58 -1.40 2.18
C LEU A 184 16.27 -1.63 1.42
N ALA A 185 15.86 -2.88 1.18
CA ALA A 185 14.61 -3.23 0.51
C ALA A 185 13.37 -2.71 1.25
N LEU A 186 13.28 -2.91 2.57
CA LEU A 186 12.15 -2.46 3.38
C LEU A 186 12.00 -0.94 3.42
N ASN A 187 13.10 -0.22 3.69
CA ASN A 187 13.07 1.24 3.75
C ASN A 187 12.82 1.86 2.37
N SER A 188 13.31 1.24 1.30
CA SER A 188 13.04 1.69 -0.07
C SER A 188 11.61 1.40 -0.50
N SER A 189 11.04 0.25 -0.10
CA SER A 189 9.62 -0.06 -0.26
C SER A 189 8.74 0.97 0.45
N SER A 190 9.09 1.33 1.69
CA SER A 190 8.41 2.39 2.44
C SER A 190 8.45 3.74 1.70
N ALA A 191 9.61 4.10 1.12
CA ALA A 191 9.79 5.36 0.41
C ALA A 191 8.98 5.47 -0.89
N ILE A 192 8.61 4.35 -1.51
CA ILE A 192 7.69 4.30 -2.65
C ILE A 192 6.22 4.13 -2.24
N GLY A 193 5.91 4.14 -0.93
CA GLY A 193 4.55 4.09 -0.40
C GLY A 193 4.00 2.67 -0.16
N CYS A 194 4.86 1.65 -0.04
CA CYS A 194 4.44 0.35 0.50
C CYS A 194 4.20 0.45 2.01
N HIS A 195 3.17 -0.24 2.49
CA HIS A 195 2.90 -0.36 3.92
C HIS A 195 3.74 -1.51 4.51
N VAL A 196 4.80 -1.16 5.25
CA VAL A 196 5.80 -2.10 5.79
C VAL A 196 5.89 -2.09 7.33
N VAL A 197 4.92 -1.48 8.03
CA VAL A 197 4.98 -1.25 9.49
C VAL A 197 5.11 -2.56 10.28
N ASN A 198 4.52 -3.66 9.78
CA ASN A 198 4.52 -4.97 10.43
C ASN A 198 5.44 -5.99 9.74
N ILE A 199 6.46 -5.52 9.02
CA ILE A 199 7.42 -6.38 8.32
C ILE A 199 8.85 -5.99 8.72
N GLY A 200 9.54 -6.90 9.39
CA GLY A 200 10.96 -6.81 9.71
C GLY A 200 11.83 -7.52 8.68
N ALA A 201 13.14 -7.25 8.72
CA ALA A 201 14.09 -7.94 7.86
C ALA A 201 14.15 -9.44 8.16
N GLU A 202 14.05 -9.84 9.44
CA GLU A 202 14.08 -11.27 9.79
C GLU A 202 12.85 -12.00 9.22
N ASP A 203 11.68 -11.36 9.15
CA ASP A 203 10.50 -11.95 8.52
C ASP A 203 10.73 -12.30 7.03
N LEU A 204 11.45 -11.42 6.32
CA LEU A 204 11.81 -11.62 4.92
C LEU A 204 12.93 -12.66 4.76
N LYS A 205 13.91 -12.66 5.67
CA LYS A 205 15.01 -13.63 5.71
C LYS A 205 14.52 -15.05 5.97
N GLU A 206 13.55 -15.20 6.88
CA GLU A 206 12.86 -16.47 7.16
C GLU A 206 11.88 -16.88 6.05
N GLY A 207 11.61 -16.00 5.08
CA GLY A 207 10.70 -16.28 3.98
C GLY A 207 9.24 -16.40 4.42
N ARG A 208 8.79 -15.59 5.41
CA ARG A 208 7.40 -15.65 5.90
C ARG A 208 6.40 -15.36 4.79
N GLN A 209 5.71 -16.41 4.36
CA GLN A 209 5.07 -16.48 3.05
C GLN A 209 4.05 -15.35 2.79
N HIS A 210 3.17 -15.09 3.76
CA HIS A 210 2.15 -14.05 3.65
C HIS A 210 2.75 -12.62 3.62
N LEU A 211 3.86 -12.37 4.33
CA LEU A 211 4.54 -11.08 4.32
C LEU A 211 5.33 -10.85 3.03
N VAL A 212 6.02 -11.89 2.54
CA VAL A 212 6.74 -11.86 1.27
C VAL A 212 5.79 -11.60 0.11
N LEU A 213 4.71 -12.38 -0.02
CA LEU A 213 3.73 -12.21 -1.09
C LEU A 213 2.99 -10.87 -0.99
N GLY A 214 2.65 -10.44 0.22
CA GLY A 214 2.02 -9.14 0.46
C GLY A 214 2.91 -7.96 0.06
N LEU A 215 4.21 -8.02 0.35
CA LEU A 215 5.17 -6.98 -0.03
C LEU A 215 5.44 -7.00 -1.54
N LEU A 216 5.69 -8.18 -2.13
CA LEU A 216 5.89 -8.33 -3.58
C LEU A 216 4.71 -7.82 -4.37
N TRP A 217 3.48 -8.14 -3.94
CA TRP A 217 2.28 -7.61 -4.59
C TRP A 217 2.25 -6.08 -4.57
N GLN A 218 2.52 -5.44 -3.42
CA GLN A 218 2.53 -3.98 -3.34
C GLN A 218 3.57 -3.37 -4.28
N ILE A 219 4.77 -3.95 -4.35
CA ILE A 219 5.84 -3.50 -5.26
C ILE A 219 5.42 -3.66 -6.73
N ILE A 220 4.93 -4.84 -7.12
CA ILE A 220 4.48 -5.14 -8.49
C ILE A 220 3.33 -4.22 -8.89
N LYS A 221 2.34 -4.06 -8.00
CA LYS A 221 1.18 -3.20 -8.22
C LYS A 221 1.58 -1.75 -8.48
N ILE A 222 2.54 -1.21 -7.72
CA ILE A 222 3.05 0.16 -7.95
C ILE A 222 3.63 0.29 -9.37
N GLY A 223 4.46 -0.65 -9.80
CA GLY A 223 5.07 -0.62 -11.13
C GLY A 223 4.04 -0.76 -12.26
N LEU A 224 3.08 -1.69 -12.12
CA LEU A 224 2.05 -1.92 -13.14
C LEU A 224 1.11 -0.74 -13.33
N LEU A 225 0.80 -0.02 -12.25
CA LEU A 225 -0.14 1.10 -12.27
C LEU A 225 0.53 2.46 -12.49
N ALA A 226 1.87 2.51 -12.57
CA ALA A 226 2.63 3.75 -12.67
C ALA A 226 2.31 4.54 -13.95
N ASP A 227 2.02 3.88 -15.08
CA ASP A 227 1.72 4.53 -16.36
C ASP A 227 0.22 4.81 -16.57
N ILE A 228 -0.61 4.40 -15.62
CA ILE A 228 -2.07 4.59 -15.62
C ILE A 228 -2.40 5.91 -14.92
N GLU A 229 -1.79 6.98 -15.41
CA GLU A 229 -1.94 8.34 -14.90
C GLU A 229 -2.01 9.32 -16.08
N ILE A 230 -2.94 10.28 -16.03
CA ILE A 230 -3.19 11.22 -17.14
C ILE A 230 -1.95 12.06 -17.45
N SER A 231 -1.18 12.43 -16.43
CA SER A 231 0.08 13.19 -16.56
C SER A 231 1.15 12.45 -17.36
N ARG A 232 1.09 11.11 -17.39
CA ARG A 232 2.02 10.25 -18.14
C ARG A 232 1.45 9.75 -19.45
N ASN A 233 0.12 9.60 -19.53
CA ASN A 233 -0.58 9.17 -20.72
C ASN A 233 -1.77 10.10 -21.00
N GLU A 234 -1.50 11.18 -21.73
CA GLU A 234 -2.51 12.19 -22.10
C GLU A 234 -3.70 11.60 -22.88
N ALA A 235 -3.53 10.43 -23.51
CA ALA A 235 -4.61 9.78 -24.24
C ALA A 235 -5.75 9.31 -23.32
N LEU A 236 -5.48 9.15 -22.00
CA LEU A 236 -6.50 8.86 -20.98
C LEU A 236 -7.62 9.90 -20.92
N ILE A 237 -7.39 11.13 -21.40
CA ILE A 237 -8.42 12.17 -21.49
C ILE A 237 -9.62 11.72 -22.34
N ALA A 238 -9.41 10.82 -23.31
CA ALA A 238 -10.50 10.24 -24.11
C ALA A 238 -11.53 9.46 -23.27
N LEU A 239 -11.21 9.13 -22.02
CA LEU A 239 -12.13 8.47 -21.09
C LEU A 239 -13.11 9.44 -20.42
N LEU A 240 -12.95 10.75 -20.58
CA LEU A 240 -13.84 11.77 -20.00
C LEU A 240 -15.28 11.57 -20.49
N ARG A 241 -16.25 11.66 -19.57
CA ARG A 241 -17.69 11.45 -19.83
C ARG A 241 -18.39 12.79 -19.93
N ASP A 242 -19.54 12.80 -20.59
CA ASP A 242 -20.37 14.00 -20.72
C ASP A 242 -20.72 14.59 -19.34
N GLY A 243 -20.30 15.85 -19.14
CA GLY A 243 -20.55 16.60 -17.90
C GLY A 243 -19.50 16.44 -16.79
N GLU A 244 -18.44 15.63 -16.99
CA GLU A 244 -17.32 15.56 -16.06
C GLU A 244 -16.21 16.55 -16.44
N SER A 245 -15.51 17.09 -15.43
CA SER A 245 -14.32 17.90 -15.66
C SER A 245 -13.05 17.03 -15.74
N LEU A 246 -11.96 17.59 -16.28
CA LEU A 246 -10.66 16.91 -16.28
C LEU A 246 -10.18 16.62 -14.84
N GLU A 247 -10.50 17.51 -13.91
CA GLU A 247 -10.16 17.36 -12.49
C GLU A 247 -10.87 16.15 -11.85
N ASP A 248 -12.10 15.86 -12.28
CA ASP A 248 -12.84 14.68 -11.81
C ASP A 248 -12.21 13.38 -12.31
N LEU A 249 -11.71 13.37 -13.55
CA LEU A 249 -10.99 12.23 -14.11
C LEU A 249 -9.63 12.04 -13.42
N MET A 250 -8.94 13.14 -13.11
CA MET A 250 -7.68 13.12 -12.36
C MET A 250 -7.85 12.60 -10.94
N LYS A 251 -9.03 12.70 -10.32
CA LYS A 251 -9.30 12.17 -8.95
C LYS A 251 -9.46 10.66 -8.88
N LEU A 252 -9.59 9.96 -10.02
CA LEU A 252 -9.75 8.52 -10.04
C LEU A 252 -8.46 7.81 -9.66
N SER A 253 -8.56 6.76 -8.86
CA SER A 253 -7.44 5.85 -8.61
C SER A 253 -7.03 5.13 -9.92
N PRO A 254 -5.79 4.63 -10.02
CA PRO A 254 -5.36 3.88 -11.21
C PRO A 254 -6.25 2.66 -11.52
N GLU A 255 -6.82 2.00 -10.50
CA GLU A 255 -7.75 0.88 -10.70
C GLU A 255 -9.08 1.33 -11.31
N GLU A 256 -9.61 2.48 -10.89
CA GLU A 256 -10.84 3.07 -11.43
C GLU A 256 -10.63 3.58 -12.86
N LEU A 257 -9.48 4.20 -13.15
CA LEU A 257 -9.10 4.59 -14.51
C LEU A 257 -9.00 3.37 -15.43
N LEU A 258 -8.37 2.29 -14.95
CA LEU A 258 -8.25 1.05 -15.72
C LEU A 258 -9.61 0.40 -15.97
N LEU A 259 -10.50 0.38 -14.96
CA LEU A 259 -11.87 -0.11 -15.10
C LEU A 259 -12.65 0.72 -16.12
N ARG A 260 -12.47 2.05 -16.10
CA ARG A 260 -13.08 2.97 -17.05
C ARG A 260 -12.56 2.77 -18.47
N TRP A 261 -11.26 2.54 -18.62
CA TRP A 261 -10.63 2.18 -19.90
C TRP A 261 -11.16 0.86 -20.44
N ALA A 262 -11.24 -0.19 -19.61
CA ALA A 262 -11.76 -1.48 -20.02
C ALA A 262 -13.21 -1.35 -20.53
N ASN A 263 -14.05 -0.62 -19.78
CA ASN A 263 -15.43 -0.36 -20.17
C ASN A 263 -15.57 0.49 -21.44
N TYR A 264 -14.68 1.45 -21.67
CA TYR A 264 -14.66 2.24 -22.91
C TYR A 264 -14.56 1.33 -24.14
N HIS A 265 -13.65 0.35 -24.13
CA HIS A 265 -13.50 -0.59 -25.23
C HIS A 265 -14.62 -1.65 -25.28
N LEU A 266 -15.10 -2.14 -24.14
CA LEU A 266 -16.24 -3.05 -24.09
C LEU A 266 -17.48 -2.42 -24.71
N GLU A 267 -17.76 -1.15 -24.41
CA GLU A 267 -18.88 -0.40 -24.97
C GLU A 267 -18.75 -0.24 -26.49
N GLN A 268 -17.56 0.11 -27.00
CA GLN A 268 -17.31 0.20 -28.44
C GLN A 268 -17.46 -1.15 -29.16
N ALA A 269 -17.19 -2.25 -28.46
CA ALA A 269 -17.38 -3.61 -28.96
C ALA A 269 -18.83 -4.12 -28.82
N GLY A 270 -19.74 -3.33 -28.22
CA GLY A 270 -21.12 -3.75 -27.95
C GLY A 270 -21.26 -4.77 -26.79
N CYS A 271 -20.26 -4.87 -25.92
CA CYS A 271 -20.25 -5.75 -24.75
C CYS A 271 -20.82 -5.05 -23.50
N SER A 272 -21.24 -5.84 -22.50
CA SER A 272 -21.68 -5.33 -21.20
C SER A 272 -20.53 -4.77 -20.38
N LYS A 273 -20.81 -3.73 -19.57
CA LYS A 273 -19.83 -3.11 -18.68
C LYS A 273 -19.50 -4.03 -17.49
N ILE A 274 -18.26 -3.95 -17.02
CA ILE A 274 -17.77 -4.58 -15.79
C ILE A 274 -17.62 -3.53 -14.67
N ASN A 275 -17.84 -3.93 -13.42
CA ASN A 275 -17.71 -3.08 -12.24
C ASN A 275 -16.51 -3.47 -11.35
N ASN A 276 -15.89 -4.62 -11.61
CA ASN A 276 -14.71 -5.11 -10.91
C ASN A 276 -13.93 -6.09 -11.81
N PHE A 277 -12.70 -6.43 -11.40
CA PHE A 277 -11.85 -7.43 -12.07
C PHE A 277 -11.92 -8.80 -11.36
N SER A 278 -13.04 -9.14 -10.71
CA SER A 278 -13.23 -10.43 -10.04
C SER A 278 -14.48 -11.16 -10.54
N SER A 279 -15.66 -10.87 -9.99
CA SER A 279 -16.91 -11.53 -10.37
C SER A 279 -17.37 -11.17 -11.77
N ASP A 280 -17.09 -9.96 -12.24
CA ASP A 280 -17.69 -9.43 -13.47
C ASP A 280 -16.96 -9.91 -14.74
N ILE A 281 -15.78 -10.51 -14.57
CA ILE A 281 -15.04 -11.19 -15.64
C ILE A 281 -15.24 -12.71 -15.62
N LYS A 282 -16.13 -13.22 -14.75
CA LYS A 282 -16.45 -14.65 -14.59
C LYS A 282 -17.59 -15.06 -15.51
N GLU A 283 -17.44 -16.17 -16.24
CA GLU A 283 -18.39 -16.66 -17.23
C GLU A 283 -18.78 -18.13 -16.97
N LYS A 284 -19.45 -18.83 -17.90
CA LYS A 284 -20.02 -20.19 -17.65
C LYS A 284 -19.32 -21.38 -18.35
N GLU A 285 -18.41 -21.13 -19.30
CA GLU A 285 -17.60 -22.17 -19.98
C GLU A 285 -16.14 -21.71 -19.98
N ASP A 286 -15.41 -22.14 -18.97
CA ASP A 286 -14.53 -21.23 -18.22
C ASP A 286 -13.06 -21.39 -18.58
N LEU A 287 -12.53 -22.60 -18.46
CA LEU A 287 -11.11 -22.85 -18.70
C LEU A 287 -10.74 -22.69 -20.17
N LYS A 288 -11.57 -23.18 -21.09
CA LYS A 288 -11.30 -23.11 -22.53
C LYS A 288 -11.38 -21.68 -23.06
N ARG A 289 -12.33 -20.88 -22.55
CA ARG A 289 -12.47 -19.48 -22.92
C ARG A 289 -11.33 -18.64 -22.34
N ALA A 290 -10.96 -18.87 -21.08
CA ALA A 290 -9.81 -18.23 -20.48
C ALA A 290 -8.50 -18.62 -21.19
N GLU A 291 -8.33 -19.87 -21.62
CA GLU A 291 -7.19 -20.27 -22.47
C GLU A 291 -7.21 -19.52 -23.81
N CYS A 292 -8.34 -19.50 -24.52
CA CYS A 292 -8.45 -18.75 -25.79
C CYS A 292 -8.18 -17.24 -25.62
N MET A 293 -8.64 -16.64 -24.51
CA MET A 293 -8.36 -15.24 -24.15
C MET A 293 -6.86 -15.03 -23.97
N LEU A 294 -6.21 -15.93 -23.23
CA LEU A 294 -4.78 -15.87 -22.97
C LEU A 294 -3.95 -16.14 -24.23
N ASP A 295 -4.43 -16.98 -25.14
CA ASP A 295 -3.82 -17.17 -26.47
C ASP A 295 -3.91 -15.90 -27.30
N GLN A 296 -5.03 -15.16 -27.27
CA GLN A 296 -5.09 -13.85 -27.94
C GLN A 296 -4.18 -12.83 -27.27
N ALA A 297 -4.10 -12.83 -25.93
CA ALA A 297 -3.18 -11.96 -25.21
C ALA A 297 -1.72 -12.29 -25.53
N ASP A 298 -1.38 -13.57 -25.73
CA ASP A 298 -0.03 -14.00 -26.09
C ASP A 298 0.40 -13.50 -27.46
N ARG A 299 -0.54 -13.42 -28.43
CA ARG A 299 -0.29 -12.80 -29.75
C ARG A 299 0.05 -11.31 -29.66
N LEU A 300 -0.36 -10.64 -28.58
CA LEU A 300 -0.01 -9.26 -28.26
C LEU A 300 1.22 -9.18 -27.32
N GLY A 301 1.77 -10.33 -26.91
CA GLY A 301 2.83 -10.41 -25.90
C GLY A 301 2.37 -10.01 -24.50
N CYS A 302 1.06 -10.03 -24.22
CA CYS A 302 0.43 -9.59 -22.97
C CYS A 302 0.06 -10.74 -22.01
N ARG A 303 0.31 -12.01 -22.37
CA ARG A 303 0.09 -13.18 -21.49
C ARG A 303 1.08 -13.19 -20.32
N GLN A 304 0.75 -12.46 -19.27
CA GLN A 304 1.52 -12.36 -18.02
C GLN A 304 0.56 -12.37 -16.82
N PHE A 305 1.05 -12.79 -15.65
CA PHE A 305 0.34 -12.83 -14.35
C PHE A 305 -0.78 -13.85 -14.19
N VAL A 306 -1.55 -14.18 -15.22
CA VAL A 306 -2.73 -15.05 -15.11
C VAL A 306 -2.61 -16.34 -15.91
N MET A 307 -3.10 -17.43 -15.33
CA MET A 307 -3.41 -18.69 -15.99
C MET A 307 -4.93 -18.83 -16.14
N PRO A 308 -5.44 -19.73 -17.01
CA PRO A 308 -6.87 -19.90 -17.19
C PRO A 308 -7.66 -20.12 -15.88
N PRO A 309 -7.18 -20.95 -14.93
CA PRO A 309 -7.86 -21.10 -13.64
C PRO A 309 -7.98 -19.81 -12.83
N ASP A 310 -7.02 -18.88 -12.94
CA ASP A 310 -6.98 -17.65 -12.15
C ASP A 310 -8.03 -16.63 -12.62
N VAL A 311 -8.26 -16.60 -13.92
CA VAL A 311 -9.33 -15.82 -14.57
C VAL A 311 -10.68 -16.35 -14.12
N VAL A 312 -10.86 -17.67 -14.18
CA VAL A 312 -12.12 -18.35 -13.82
C VAL A 312 -12.45 -18.22 -12.33
N ARG A 313 -11.43 -18.29 -11.47
CA ARG A 313 -11.59 -18.09 -10.02
C ARG A 313 -11.76 -16.63 -9.64
N GLY A 314 -11.54 -15.69 -10.56
CA GLY A 314 -11.68 -14.26 -10.32
C GLY A 314 -10.66 -13.72 -9.32
N ASN A 315 -9.39 -14.17 -9.38
CA ASN A 315 -8.34 -13.65 -8.50
C ASN A 315 -8.13 -12.15 -8.79
N PRO A 316 -8.49 -11.23 -7.87
CA PRO A 316 -8.54 -9.81 -8.18
C PRO A 316 -7.16 -9.21 -8.45
N LYS A 317 -6.10 -9.72 -7.79
CA LYS A 317 -4.74 -9.21 -7.97
C LYS A 317 -4.17 -9.61 -9.33
N LEU A 318 -4.31 -10.88 -9.69
CA LEU A 318 -3.78 -11.40 -10.95
C LEU A 318 -4.53 -10.81 -12.15
N ASN A 319 -5.87 -10.72 -12.07
CA ASN A 319 -6.66 -10.10 -13.12
C ASN A 319 -6.38 -8.61 -13.27
N LEU A 320 -6.23 -7.86 -12.16
CA LEU A 320 -5.78 -6.47 -12.23
C LEU A 320 -4.43 -6.34 -12.93
N ALA A 321 -3.46 -7.20 -12.57
CA ALA A 321 -2.13 -7.17 -13.16
C ALA A 321 -2.14 -7.47 -14.67
N PHE A 322 -2.97 -8.42 -15.10
CA PHE A 322 -3.18 -8.74 -16.51
C PHE A 322 -3.73 -7.54 -17.29
N VAL A 323 -4.78 -6.90 -16.78
CA VAL A 323 -5.42 -5.76 -17.46
C VAL A 323 -4.49 -4.54 -17.47
N ALA A 324 -3.76 -4.28 -16.39
CA ALA A 324 -2.78 -3.21 -16.32
C ALA A 324 -1.65 -3.43 -17.35
N ASN A 325 -1.16 -4.65 -17.49
CA ASN A 325 -0.16 -5.00 -18.51
C ASN A 325 -0.68 -4.77 -19.94
N LEU A 326 -1.94 -5.11 -20.20
CA LEU A 326 -2.57 -4.87 -21.49
C LEU A 326 -2.67 -3.36 -21.78
N PHE A 327 -3.09 -2.56 -20.81
CA PHE A 327 -3.13 -1.10 -20.93
C PHE A 327 -1.74 -0.52 -21.22
N ASN A 328 -0.72 -0.89 -20.45
CA ASN A 328 0.63 -0.34 -20.61
C ASN A 328 1.23 -0.64 -22.00
N LYS A 329 0.88 -1.78 -22.60
CA LYS A 329 1.34 -2.15 -23.95
C LYS A 329 0.49 -1.58 -25.08
N TYR A 330 -0.82 -1.56 -24.90
CA TYR A 330 -1.78 -1.17 -25.92
C TYR A 330 -2.90 -0.29 -25.32
N PRO A 331 -2.63 0.98 -25.00
CA PRO A 331 -3.66 1.88 -24.49
C PRO A 331 -4.83 2.08 -25.47
N ALA A 332 -4.54 2.05 -26.78
CA ALA A 332 -5.54 2.19 -27.86
C ALA A 332 -6.45 3.43 -27.77
N LEU A 333 -5.99 4.49 -27.09
CA LEU A 333 -6.67 5.77 -26.99
C LEU A 333 -6.05 6.77 -27.97
N LYS A 334 -6.89 7.60 -28.60
CA LYS A 334 -6.44 8.74 -29.40
C LYS A 334 -6.67 10.01 -28.60
N LYS A 335 -5.65 10.86 -28.55
CA LYS A 335 -5.76 12.20 -27.95
C LYS A 335 -6.89 12.96 -28.67
N PRO A 336 -7.89 13.48 -27.94
CA PRO A 336 -8.93 14.31 -28.58
C PRO A 336 -8.32 15.62 -29.09
N GLU A 337 -8.75 16.06 -30.28
CA GLU A 337 -8.24 17.28 -30.95
C GLU A 337 -8.79 18.60 -30.35
N ASN A 338 -9.60 18.53 -29.29
CA ASN A 338 -10.30 19.69 -28.72
C ASN A 338 -9.34 20.77 -28.20
N GLN A 339 -9.57 22.01 -28.65
CA GLN A 339 -8.78 23.19 -28.30
C GLN A 339 -9.13 23.81 -26.93
N ASP A 340 -10.20 23.35 -26.28
CA ASP A 340 -10.71 23.92 -25.02
C ASP A 340 -10.15 23.27 -23.74
N ILE A 341 -9.24 22.30 -23.86
CA ILE A 341 -8.57 21.69 -22.71
C ILE A 341 -7.34 22.53 -22.37
N ASP A 342 -7.34 23.14 -21.18
CA ASP A 342 -6.19 23.86 -20.66
C ASP A 342 -5.08 22.87 -20.31
N TRP A 343 -4.18 22.61 -21.27
CA TRP A 343 -3.04 21.70 -21.10
C TRP A 343 -2.10 22.11 -19.96
N SER A 344 -2.10 23.39 -19.55
CA SER A 344 -1.28 23.86 -18.42
C SER A 344 -1.81 23.41 -17.06
N SER A 345 -3.06 22.94 -16.99
CA SER A 345 -3.68 22.37 -15.77
C SER A 345 -3.28 20.92 -15.51
N ILE A 346 -2.70 20.22 -16.49
CA ILE A 346 -2.16 18.85 -16.37
C ILE A 346 -0.73 18.91 -15.82
N GLU A 347 -0.52 19.66 -14.74
CA GLU A 347 0.72 19.52 -13.98
C GLU A 347 0.68 18.18 -13.25
N GLY A 348 1.64 17.31 -13.56
CA GLY A 348 1.85 16.09 -12.80
C GLY A 348 2.21 16.40 -11.34
N GLU A 349 2.05 15.41 -10.48
CA GLU A 349 2.34 15.53 -9.05
C GLU A 349 3.77 16.08 -8.81
N THR A 350 3.89 17.11 -7.98
CA THR A 350 5.20 17.67 -7.63
C THR A 350 6.00 16.70 -6.77
N ARG A 351 7.33 16.88 -6.72
CA ARG A 351 8.21 16.05 -5.86
C ARG A 351 7.81 16.10 -4.38
N GLU A 352 7.41 17.27 -3.90
CA GLU A 352 6.97 17.47 -2.52
C GLU A 352 5.64 16.74 -2.24
N GLU A 353 4.66 16.85 -3.15
CA GLU A 353 3.40 16.11 -3.08
C GLU A 353 3.62 14.59 -3.03
N ARG A 354 4.45 14.07 -3.93
CA ARG A 354 4.79 12.63 -3.98
C ARG A 354 5.40 12.14 -2.69
N THR A 355 6.27 12.95 -2.10
CA THR A 355 6.95 12.63 -0.84
C THR A 355 5.96 12.54 0.30
N PHE A 356 5.04 13.50 0.43
CA PHE A 356 3.98 13.44 1.44
C PHE A 356 3.03 12.28 1.21
N ARG A 357 2.62 12.01 -0.03
CA ARG A 357 1.77 10.87 -0.38
C ARG A 357 2.42 9.56 0.04
N ASN A 358 3.67 9.33 -0.34
CA ASN A 358 4.39 8.10 -0.01
C ASN A 358 4.60 7.97 1.49
N TRP A 359 4.94 9.06 2.18
CA TRP A 359 5.03 9.08 3.64
C TRP A 359 3.72 8.65 4.29
N MET A 360 2.58 9.27 3.95
CA MET A 360 1.28 8.91 4.53
C MET A 360 0.89 7.45 4.23
N ASN A 361 1.04 7.01 2.99
CA ASN A 361 0.74 5.64 2.60
C ASN A 361 1.61 4.61 3.34
N SER A 362 2.88 4.95 3.59
CA SER A 362 3.78 4.08 4.37
C SER A 362 3.34 3.92 5.84
N LEU A 363 2.62 4.91 6.40
CA LEU A 363 2.06 4.85 7.75
C LEU A 363 0.76 4.01 7.84
N GLY A 364 0.25 3.55 6.70
CA GLY A 364 -0.93 2.68 6.63
C GLY A 364 -2.25 3.42 6.84
N VAL A 365 -2.35 4.65 6.32
CA VAL A 365 -3.63 5.39 6.30
C VAL A 365 -4.67 4.69 5.42
N ASN A 366 -5.95 4.84 5.77
CA ASN A 366 -7.07 4.25 5.05
C ASN A 366 -8.18 5.29 4.82
N PRO A 367 -8.61 5.58 3.59
CA PRO A 367 -8.17 4.98 2.32
C PRO A 367 -6.72 5.33 1.95
N ARG A 368 -6.15 4.58 1.00
CA ARG A 368 -4.84 4.88 0.43
C ARG A 368 -4.92 6.22 -0.30
N VAL A 369 -3.93 7.08 -0.09
CA VAL A 369 -3.85 8.37 -0.77
C VAL A 369 -3.33 8.15 -2.19
N ASN A 370 -4.15 8.49 -3.17
CA ASN A 370 -3.79 8.55 -4.58
C ASN A 370 -3.58 10.01 -5.00
N HIS A 371 -4.52 10.89 -4.61
CA HIS A 371 -4.59 12.29 -4.99
C HIS A 371 -4.62 13.19 -3.77
N LEU A 372 -3.49 13.83 -3.49
CA LEU A 372 -3.24 14.52 -2.22
C LEU A 372 -4.36 15.49 -1.81
N TYR A 373 -4.79 16.35 -2.74
CA TYR A 373 -5.76 17.40 -2.43
C TYR A 373 -7.21 16.93 -2.43
N GLY A 374 -7.52 15.88 -3.20
CA GLY A 374 -8.85 15.28 -3.23
C GLY A 374 -9.11 14.38 -2.01
N ASP A 375 -8.15 13.52 -1.69
CA ASP A 375 -8.29 12.50 -0.64
C ASP A 375 -8.22 13.09 0.78
N LEU A 376 -7.62 14.26 0.94
CA LEU A 376 -7.54 14.96 2.24
C LEU A 376 -8.69 15.94 2.48
N ALA A 377 -9.54 16.18 1.48
CA ALA A 377 -10.58 17.21 1.51
C ALA A 377 -11.69 16.98 2.55
N ASP A 378 -11.80 15.79 3.14
CA ASP A 378 -12.71 15.48 4.26
C ASP A 378 -12.01 15.34 5.61
N ALA A 379 -10.69 15.55 5.64
CA ALA A 379 -9.76 15.46 6.77
C ALA A 379 -9.69 14.10 7.49
N LEU A 380 -10.32 13.02 7.00
CA LEU A 380 -10.28 11.72 7.67
C LEU A 380 -8.87 11.13 7.76
N ILE A 381 -8.08 11.33 6.70
CA ILE A 381 -6.67 10.91 6.67
C ILE A 381 -5.85 11.77 7.63
N ILE A 382 -6.14 13.06 7.73
CA ILE A 382 -5.46 13.99 8.65
C ILE A 382 -5.69 13.56 10.11
N PHE A 383 -6.91 13.13 10.47
CA PHE A 383 -7.19 12.59 11.80
C PHE A 383 -6.38 11.33 12.11
N GLN A 384 -6.26 10.39 11.17
CA GLN A 384 -5.41 9.22 11.35
C GLN A 384 -3.93 9.63 11.57
N LEU A 385 -3.45 10.63 10.83
CA LEU A 385 -2.09 11.14 11.02
C LEU A 385 -1.91 11.79 12.40
N TYR A 386 -2.91 12.49 12.94
CA TYR A 386 -2.88 13.01 14.31
C TYR A 386 -2.65 11.89 15.33
N GLU A 387 -3.36 10.78 15.20
CA GLU A 387 -3.13 9.61 16.08
C GLU A 387 -1.71 9.05 15.95
N LYS A 388 -1.18 8.96 14.71
CA LYS A 388 0.21 8.52 14.47
C LYS A 388 1.26 9.44 15.12
N ILE A 389 0.93 10.72 15.33
CA ILE A 389 1.79 11.67 16.04
C ILE A 389 1.39 11.89 17.50
N LYS A 390 0.64 10.94 18.09
CA LYS A 390 0.23 10.95 19.51
C LYS A 390 -0.65 12.18 19.88
N VAL A 391 -1.40 12.72 18.93
CA VAL A 391 -2.41 13.76 19.17
C VAL A 391 -3.79 13.09 19.22
N PRO A 392 -4.50 13.14 20.36
CA PRO A 392 -5.81 12.51 20.49
C PRO A 392 -6.85 13.13 19.54
N VAL A 393 -7.67 12.28 18.94
CA VAL A 393 -8.81 12.68 18.11
C VAL A 393 -10.10 12.22 18.77
N ASP A 394 -11.06 13.14 18.93
CA ASP A 394 -12.41 12.83 19.38
C ASP A 394 -13.25 12.38 18.17
N TRP A 395 -13.30 11.06 17.94
CA TRP A 395 -14.00 10.47 16.80
C TRP A 395 -15.51 10.63 16.84
N ASP A 396 -16.10 11.00 17.98
CA ASP A 396 -17.54 11.28 18.09
C ASP A 396 -17.89 12.63 17.42
N LYS A 397 -16.91 13.53 17.29
CA LYS A 397 -17.06 14.79 16.53
C LYS A 397 -16.79 14.63 15.04
N VAL A 398 -16.25 13.50 14.60
CA VAL A 398 -15.83 13.28 13.22
C VAL A 398 -16.98 12.72 12.39
N ASN A 399 -17.34 13.43 11.32
CA ASN A 399 -18.34 12.98 10.36
C ASN A 399 -17.73 11.94 9.40
N LYS A 400 -18.32 10.74 9.33
CA LYS A 400 -17.85 9.62 8.49
C LYS A 400 -18.74 9.41 7.25
N PRO A 401 -18.17 8.92 6.13
CA PRO A 401 -18.95 8.53 4.96
C PRO A 401 -19.85 7.31 5.25
N PRO A 402 -20.93 7.09 4.47
CA PRO A 402 -21.34 7.88 3.31
C PRO A 402 -21.97 9.22 3.70
N TYR A 403 -21.49 10.30 3.07
CA TYR A 403 -22.04 11.64 3.31
C TYR A 403 -23.39 11.81 2.60
N PRO A 404 -24.39 12.47 3.23
CA PRO A 404 -25.64 12.78 2.56
C PRO A 404 -25.41 13.66 1.32
N LYS A 405 -26.12 13.39 0.21
CA LYS A 405 -26.00 14.19 -1.03
C LYS A 405 -26.22 15.68 -0.78
N LEU A 406 -27.19 16.02 0.06
CA LEU A 406 -27.42 17.37 0.54
C LEU A 406 -26.60 17.61 1.82
N GLY A 407 -25.70 18.59 1.82
CA GLY A 407 -24.89 18.92 3.02
C GLY A 407 -23.59 18.13 3.18
N SER A 408 -23.22 17.27 2.22
CA SER A 408 -21.91 16.59 2.18
C SER A 408 -20.75 17.55 2.41
N ASN A 409 -20.74 18.69 1.69
CA ASN A 409 -19.67 19.67 1.82
C ASN A 409 -19.57 20.29 3.21
N MET A 410 -20.72 20.53 3.86
CA MET A 410 -20.74 21.05 5.23
C MET A 410 -20.12 20.06 6.22
N LYS A 411 -20.38 18.76 6.04
CA LYS A 411 -19.82 17.68 6.87
C LYS A 411 -18.31 17.53 6.71
N LYS A 412 -17.81 17.65 5.49
CA LYS A 412 -16.37 17.69 5.22
C LYS A 412 -15.72 18.95 5.80
N LEU A 413 -16.36 20.11 5.66
CA LEU A 413 -15.89 21.37 6.23
C LEU A 413 -15.83 21.36 7.77
N GLU A 414 -16.85 20.77 8.42
CA GLU A 414 -16.85 20.53 9.88
C GLU A 414 -15.61 19.72 10.30
N ASN A 415 -15.30 18.63 9.58
CA ASN A 415 -14.11 17.83 9.83
C ASN A 415 -12.82 18.65 9.63
N CYS A 416 -12.68 19.36 8.51
CA CYS A 416 -11.49 20.17 8.23
C CYS A 416 -11.29 21.28 9.27
N ASN A 417 -12.36 21.91 9.74
CA ASN A 417 -12.29 22.90 10.83
C ASN A 417 -11.79 22.26 12.13
N TYR A 418 -12.30 21.07 12.47
CA TYR A 418 -11.82 20.33 13.64
C TYR A 418 -10.35 19.90 13.51
N ALA A 419 -9.92 19.46 12.33
CA ALA A 419 -8.53 19.13 12.06
C ALA A 419 -7.58 20.34 12.23
N VAL A 420 -7.99 21.53 11.79
CA VAL A 420 -7.24 22.77 12.01
C VAL A 420 -7.23 23.16 13.49
N GLU A 421 -8.35 22.97 14.21
CA GLU A 421 -8.43 23.21 15.65
C GLU A 421 -7.46 22.32 16.44
N LEU A 422 -7.45 21.01 16.17
CA LEU A 422 -6.48 20.07 16.77
C LEU A 422 -5.04 20.49 16.49
N GLY A 423 -4.75 20.91 15.26
CA GLY A 423 -3.44 21.41 14.87
C GLY A 423 -3.01 22.61 15.71
N LYS A 424 -3.90 23.60 15.90
CA LYS A 424 -3.61 24.81 16.68
C LYS A 424 -3.54 24.54 18.19
N LYS A 425 -4.53 23.84 18.74
CA LYS A 425 -4.73 23.70 20.20
C LYS A 425 -3.94 22.56 20.80
N GLU A 426 -4.00 21.37 20.20
CA GLU A 426 -3.39 20.16 20.76
C GLU A 426 -1.96 20.00 20.24
N ALA A 427 -1.80 20.04 18.92
CA ALA A 427 -0.48 19.83 18.30
C ALA A 427 0.42 21.07 18.37
N LYS A 428 -0.11 22.26 18.67
CA LYS A 428 0.64 23.54 18.71
C LYS A 428 1.35 23.90 17.40
N PHE A 429 0.70 23.61 16.27
CA PHE A 429 1.15 23.98 14.95
C PHE A 429 0.92 25.46 14.66
N SER A 430 1.82 26.04 13.86
CA SER A 430 1.67 27.39 13.32
C SER A 430 0.78 27.32 12.09
N LEU A 431 -0.53 27.47 12.30
CA LEU A 431 -1.56 27.44 11.25
C LEU A 431 -2.19 28.83 11.07
N VAL A 432 -1.39 29.88 11.15
CA VAL A 432 -1.83 31.26 10.94
C VAL A 432 -2.29 31.41 9.49
N GLY A 433 -3.52 31.88 9.29
CA GLY A 433 -4.12 32.01 7.96
C GLY A 433 -4.62 30.71 7.33
N ILE A 434 -4.60 29.58 8.06
CA ILE A 434 -5.22 28.32 7.60
C ILE A 434 -6.54 28.11 8.32
N ALA A 435 -7.60 27.90 7.54
CA ALA A 435 -8.95 27.54 7.94
C ALA A 435 -9.35 26.16 7.38
N GLY A 436 -10.45 25.59 7.88
CA GLY A 436 -10.93 24.30 7.37
C GLY A 436 -11.38 24.38 5.90
N GLN A 437 -11.84 25.55 5.45
CA GLN A 437 -12.22 25.78 4.05
C GLN A 437 -11.05 25.55 3.10
N ASP A 438 -9.85 26.02 3.46
CA ASP A 438 -8.65 25.86 2.62
C ASP A 438 -8.30 24.38 2.39
N LEU A 439 -8.48 23.54 3.41
CA LEU A 439 -8.25 22.10 3.29
C LEU A 439 -9.37 21.43 2.48
N ASN A 440 -10.62 21.81 2.71
CA ASN A 440 -11.78 21.22 2.04
C ASN A 440 -11.83 21.56 0.54
N GLU A 441 -11.35 22.74 0.15
CA GLU A 441 -11.21 23.18 -1.24
C GLU A 441 -9.91 22.67 -1.90
N GLY A 442 -9.02 21.99 -1.15
CA GLY A 442 -7.79 21.44 -1.70
C GLY A 442 -6.71 22.48 -2.00
N ASN A 443 -6.63 23.57 -1.23
CA ASN A 443 -5.60 24.59 -1.42
C ASN A 443 -4.19 23.99 -1.31
N ARG A 444 -3.44 23.99 -2.42
CA ARG A 444 -2.16 23.30 -2.54
C ARG A 444 -1.16 23.72 -1.47
N THR A 445 -0.91 25.03 -1.36
CA THR A 445 0.10 25.60 -0.47
C THR A 445 -0.22 25.35 1.00
N LEU A 446 -1.48 25.54 1.39
CA LEU A 446 -1.89 25.44 2.80
C LEU A 446 -2.00 23.97 3.26
N THR A 447 -2.42 23.07 2.37
CA THR A 447 -2.40 21.63 2.63
C THR A 447 -0.98 21.12 2.82
N LEU A 448 -0.04 21.49 1.94
CA LEU A 448 1.38 21.13 2.07
C LEU A 448 2.01 21.71 3.35
N ALA A 449 1.62 22.93 3.74
CA ALA A 449 2.09 23.54 4.98
C ALA A 449 1.66 22.77 6.24
N LEU A 450 0.43 22.23 6.27
CA LEU A 450 -0.04 21.37 7.36
C LEU A 450 0.67 20.01 7.34
N LEU A 451 0.79 19.37 6.18
CA LEU A 451 1.45 18.07 6.03
C LEU A 451 2.92 18.11 6.43
N TRP A 452 3.62 19.18 6.10
CA TRP A 452 4.98 19.44 6.57
C TRP A 452 5.06 19.44 8.11
N GLN A 453 4.14 20.12 8.78
CA GLN A 453 4.14 20.20 10.25
C GLN A 453 3.81 18.85 10.89
N LEU A 454 2.90 18.08 10.30
CA LEU A 454 2.61 16.70 10.70
C LEU A 454 3.84 15.80 10.55
N MET A 455 4.50 15.81 9.39
CA MET A 455 5.71 15.02 9.14
C MET A 455 6.87 15.42 10.05
N ARG A 456 7.06 16.73 10.28
CA ARG A 456 8.06 17.24 11.21
C ARG A 456 7.80 16.76 12.63
N ARG A 457 6.56 16.87 13.13
CA ARG A 457 6.20 16.37 14.47
C ARG A 457 6.38 14.86 14.58
N TYR A 458 5.96 14.10 13.58
CA TYR A 458 6.18 12.66 13.54
C TYR A 458 7.66 12.30 13.70
N THR A 459 8.53 12.98 12.94
CA THR A 459 9.98 12.77 12.99
C THR A 459 10.57 13.13 14.35
N LEU A 460 10.12 14.23 14.95
CA LEU A 460 10.58 14.64 16.28
C LEU A 460 10.10 13.69 17.39
N ASN A 461 8.87 13.16 17.31
CA ASN A 461 8.38 12.17 18.26
C ASN A 461 9.25 10.90 18.25
N ILE A 462 9.75 10.48 17.08
CA ILE A 462 10.68 9.35 16.97
C ILE A 462 11.98 9.64 17.72
N LEU A 463 12.45 10.89 17.71
CA LEU A 463 13.66 11.31 18.42
C LEU A 463 13.44 11.50 19.92
N GLU A 464 12.27 12.02 20.34
CA GLU A 464 11.91 12.15 21.76
C GLU A 464 11.79 10.78 22.45
N ASP A 465 11.28 9.76 21.74
CA ASP A 465 11.23 8.39 22.26
C ASP A 465 12.65 7.76 22.42
N LEU A 466 13.70 8.38 21.86
CA LEU A 466 15.09 7.91 21.91
C LEU A 466 15.99 8.75 22.82
N GLY A 467 15.64 10.00 23.08
CA GLY A 467 16.28 10.83 24.10
C GLY A 467 15.62 10.62 25.46
N ASP A 468 16.29 10.96 26.55
CA ASP A 468 15.76 10.91 27.92
C ASP A 468 14.62 11.95 28.17
N GLY A 469 13.66 12.09 27.26
CA GLY A 469 12.55 13.03 27.33
C GLY A 469 12.91 14.49 27.01
N GLN A 470 14.10 14.77 26.46
CA GLN A 470 14.47 16.12 26.03
C GLN A 470 13.76 16.49 24.73
N LYS A 471 13.17 17.70 24.70
CA LYS A 471 12.56 18.26 23.49
C LYS A 471 13.63 18.45 22.43
N VAL A 472 13.51 17.73 21.31
CA VAL A 472 14.42 17.84 20.18
C VAL A 472 13.95 18.96 19.26
N ASN A 473 14.83 19.91 18.96
CA ASN A 473 14.60 20.97 17.98
C ASN A 473 15.68 20.95 16.89
N ASP A 474 15.58 21.87 15.94
CA ASP A 474 16.48 21.97 14.78
C ASP A 474 17.94 22.15 15.24
N ASP A 475 18.18 22.98 16.27
CA ASP A 475 19.52 23.22 16.83
C ASP A 475 20.10 21.99 17.52
N THR A 476 19.26 21.20 18.21
CA THR A 476 19.67 19.92 18.81
C THR A 476 20.18 18.95 17.74
N ILE A 477 19.47 18.86 16.60
CA ILE A 477 19.85 17.97 15.51
C ILE A 477 21.17 18.42 14.88
N VAL A 478 21.32 19.73 14.57
CA VAL A 478 22.56 20.26 14.00
C VAL A 478 23.74 20.08 14.96
N GLY A 479 23.53 20.30 16.26
CA GLY A 479 24.51 20.04 17.30
C GLY A 479 24.98 18.59 17.30
N TRP A 480 24.04 17.65 17.35
CA TRP A 480 24.35 16.21 17.32
C TRP A 480 25.09 15.79 16.05
N VAL A 481 24.65 16.28 14.88
CA VAL A 481 25.32 16.01 13.59
C VAL A 481 26.77 16.48 13.65
N ASN A 482 27.00 17.71 14.08
CA ASN A 482 28.34 18.29 14.13
C ASN A 482 29.24 17.61 15.16
N ASP A 483 28.71 17.22 16.32
CA ASP A 483 29.47 16.48 17.32
C ASP A 483 29.85 15.09 16.83
N THR A 484 28.93 14.40 16.14
CA THR A 484 29.19 13.09 15.52
C THR A 484 30.24 13.18 14.42
N LEU A 485 30.16 14.20 13.57
CA LEU A 485 31.15 14.44 12.51
C LEU A 485 32.53 14.78 13.08
N LYS A 486 32.61 15.64 14.11
CA LYS A 486 33.88 15.98 14.78
C LYS A 486 34.54 14.78 15.42
N GLN A 487 33.77 13.89 16.07
CA GLN A 487 34.31 12.66 16.67
C GLN A 487 34.91 11.71 15.63
N ALA A 488 34.44 11.78 14.37
CA ALA A 488 34.96 11.01 13.25
C ALA A 488 36.00 11.78 12.40
N ASP A 489 36.48 12.95 12.86
CA ASP A 489 37.41 13.83 12.14
C ASP A 489 36.90 14.25 10.74
N LYS A 490 35.60 14.56 10.64
CA LYS A 490 34.92 14.98 9.41
C LYS A 490 34.49 16.46 9.47
N LYS A 491 34.26 17.06 8.30
CA LYS A 491 33.81 18.45 8.18
C LYS A 491 32.38 18.63 8.71
N THR A 492 32.15 19.69 9.47
CA THR A 492 30.84 20.05 10.04
C THR A 492 30.00 20.89 9.09
N ILE A 493 28.70 21.03 9.40
CA ILE A 493 27.77 21.92 8.69
C ILE A 493 27.36 23.11 9.56
N SER A 494 27.05 24.23 8.91
CA SER A 494 26.51 25.43 9.57
C SER A 494 25.01 25.35 9.88
N GLY A 495 24.28 24.47 9.19
CA GLY A 495 22.85 24.21 9.39
C GLY A 495 22.22 23.54 8.17
N PHE A 496 20.89 23.38 8.13
CA PHE A 496 20.19 22.69 7.04
C PHE A 496 20.16 23.43 5.69
N LYS A 497 20.71 24.65 5.64
CA LYS A 497 20.87 25.47 4.42
C LYS A 497 22.32 25.50 3.92
N ASP A 498 23.20 24.72 4.54
CA ASP A 498 24.62 24.72 4.19
C ASP A 498 24.84 24.21 2.75
N GLY A 499 25.49 25.02 1.92
CA GLY A 499 25.72 24.71 0.50
C GLY A 499 26.58 23.46 0.27
N SER A 500 27.39 23.05 1.25
CA SER A 500 28.19 21.82 1.16
C SER A 500 27.32 20.56 1.06
N ILE A 501 26.08 20.61 1.54
CA ILE A 501 25.11 19.49 1.50
C ILE A 501 24.77 19.12 0.05
N SER A 502 24.86 20.05 -0.90
CA SER A 502 24.61 19.79 -2.32
C SER A 502 25.54 18.72 -2.92
N SER A 503 26.72 18.51 -2.33
CA SER A 503 27.65 17.43 -2.71
C SER A 503 27.28 16.05 -2.15
N SER A 504 26.34 16.02 -1.20
CA SER A 504 26.00 14.88 -0.32
C SER A 504 27.14 14.39 0.59
N MET A 505 28.34 14.99 0.53
CA MET A 505 29.49 14.57 1.35
C MET A 505 29.22 14.64 2.86
N PRO A 506 28.60 15.70 3.43
CA PRO A 506 28.28 15.72 4.85
C PRO A 506 27.32 14.60 5.27
N VAL A 507 26.40 14.20 4.39
CA VAL A 507 25.45 13.10 4.65
C VAL A 507 26.18 11.76 4.63
N LEU A 508 27.07 11.55 3.66
CA LEU A 508 27.89 10.35 3.53
C LEU A 508 28.86 10.19 4.70
N ASP A 509 29.57 11.26 5.05
CA ASP A 509 30.48 11.28 6.20
C ASP A 509 29.74 11.01 7.51
N LEU A 510 28.51 11.52 7.67
CA LEU A 510 27.70 11.22 8.83
C LEU A 510 27.26 9.75 8.88
N ILE A 511 26.87 9.17 7.74
CA ILE A 511 26.53 7.74 7.65
C ILE A 511 27.75 6.89 8.06
N ASP A 512 28.93 7.22 7.56
CA ASP A 512 30.17 6.51 7.92
C ASP A 512 30.51 6.71 9.41
N ALA A 513 30.30 7.90 9.98
CA ALA A 513 30.47 8.13 11.41
C ALA A 513 29.49 7.29 12.26
N ILE A 514 28.23 7.14 11.81
CA ILE A 514 27.21 6.31 12.46
C ILE A 514 27.50 4.81 12.30
N GLN A 515 28.06 4.38 11.18
CA GLN A 515 28.42 2.99 10.92
C GLN A 515 29.76 2.94 10.15
N PRO A 516 30.90 2.92 10.87
CA PRO A 516 32.23 2.99 10.25
C PRO A 516 32.46 1.90 9.21
N GLY A 517 32.96 2.29 8.04
CA GLY A 517 33.25 1.40 6.93
C GLY A 517 32.02 1.01 6.10
N SER A 518 30.87 1.64 6.34
CA SER A 518 29.66 1.43 5.53
C SER A 518 29.74 2.15 4.18
N ILE A 519 30.52 3.24 4.09
CA ILE A 519 30.69 4.02 2.86
C ILE A 519 31.93 3.56 2.11
N ARG A 520 31.74 3.25 0.82
CA ARG A 520 32.83 2.97 -0.13
C ARG A 520 33.16 4.25 -0.89
N TYR A 521 34.14 4.99 -0.37
CA TYR A 521 34.56 6.28 -0.90
C TYR A 521 35.16 6.21 -2.31
N ASP A 522 35.61 5.03 -2.75
CA ASP A 522 36.10 4.77 -4.11
C ASP A 522 34.99 4.82 -5.18
N LEU A 523 33.73 4.69 -4.78
CA LEU A 523 32.57 4.71 -5.70
C LEU A 523 31.94 6.09 -5.87
N ILE A 524 32.47 7.10 -5.16
CA ILE A 524 31.93 8.46 -5.13
C ILE A 524 33.01 9.45 -5.51
N LYS A 525 32.59 10.56 -6.11
CA LYS A 525 33.49 11.67 -6.41
C LYS A 525 33.32 12.73 -5.33
N ALA A 526 34.43 13.28 -4.82
CA ALA A 526 34.40 14.25 -3.72
C ALA A 526 34.64 15.70 -4.18
N GLU A 527 35.34 15.89 -5.30
CA GLU A 527 35.79 17.20 -5.79
C GLU A 527 35.39 17.39 -7.26
N ASP A 528 35.37 18.64 -7.73
CA ASP A 528 35.02 19.03 -9.10
C ASP A 528 33.71 18.40 -9.60
N LEU A 529 32.65 18.54 -8.78
CA LEU A 529 31.36 17.90 -9.02
C LEU A 529 30.51 18.64 -10.04
N SER A 530 30.17 17.96 -11.13
CA SER A 530 29.04 18.32 -12.00
C SER A 530 27.71 18.10 -11.27
N ASP A 531 26.61 18.65 -11.79
CA ASP A 531 25.29 18.43 -11.19
C ASP A 531 24.85 16.96 -11.30
N GLU A 532 25.29 16.24 -12.33
CA GLU A 532 25.10 14.79 -12.46
C GLU A 532 25.86 14.02 -11.37
N GLU A 533 27.10 14.43 -11.07
CA GLU A 533 27.91 13.78 -10.02
C GLU A 533 27.35 14.05 -8.62
N LYS A 534 26.83 15.26 -8.36
CA LYS A 534 26.08 15.55 -7.13
C LYS A 534 24.85 14.66 -7.00
N LEU A 535 24.10 14.49 -8.08
CA LEU A 535 22.91 13.63 -8.11
C LEU A 535 23.29 12.16 -7.86
N ASN A 536 24.37 11.68 -8.47
CA ASN A 536 24.87 10.33 -8.26
C ASN A 536 25.34 10.09 -6.81
N ASN A 537 26.00 11.07 -6.19
CA ASN A 537 26.35 11.02 -4.77
C ASN A 537 25.10 11.02 -3.88
N ALA A 538 24.09 11.82 -4.23
CA ALA A 538 22.83 11.88 -3.47
C ALA A 538 22.04 10.57 -3.56
N LYS A 539 21.95 9.95 -4.75
CA LYS A 539 21.37 8.60 -4.94
C LYS A 539 22.05 7.57 -4.05
N TYR A 540 23.38 7.60 -4.02
CA TYR A 540 24.19 6.72 -3.18
C TYR A 540 23.95 6.99 -1.68
N ALA A 541 23.93 8.26 -1.25
CA ALA A 541 23.71 8.66 0.14
C ALA A 541 22.34 8.23 0.68
N ILE A 542 21.27 8.47 -0.08
CA ILE A 542 19.90 8.07 0.29
C ILE A 542 19.80 6.55 0.42
N SER A 543 20.36 5.81 -0.53
CA SER A 543 20.38 4.35 -0.50
C SER A 543 21.18 3.82 0.69
N MET A 544 22.34 4.41 0.98
CA MET A 544 23.14 4.05 2.15
C MET A 544 22.43 4.37 3.48
N ALA A 545 21.74 5.51 3.58
CA ALA A 545 20.94 5.85 4.76
C ALA A 545 19.85 4.78 5.00
N ARG A 546 19.14 4.37 3.95
CA ARG A 546 18.13 3.29 4.01
C ARG A 546 18.74 1.94 4.38
N LYS A 547 19.91 1.62 3.83
CA LYS A 547 20.65 0.38 4.12
C LYS A 547 21.04 0.25 5.58
N ILE A 548 21.55 1.33 6.19
CA ILE A 548 21.88 1.32 7.62
C ILE A 548 20.63 1.32 8.50
N GLY A 549 19.43 1.52 7.94
CA GLY A 549 18.16 1.43 8.66
C GLY A 549 17.43 2.76 8.90
N ALA A 550 17.90 3.87 8.32
CA ALA A 550 17.22 5.16 8.42
C ALA A 550 16.01 5.23 7.47
N ARG A 551 14.86 5.68 7.98
CA ARG A 551 13.60 5.78 7.23
C ARG A 551 13.50 7.10 6.45
N VAL A 552 14.32 7.23 5.41
CA VAL A 552 14.44 8.47 4.63
C VAL A 552 13.48 8.49 3.43
N TYR A 553 12.63 9.51 3.39
CA TYR A 553 11.67 9.78 2.30
C TYR A 553 12.16 10.83 1.30
N ALA A 554 13.26 11.54 1.61
CA ALA A 554 13.84 12.53 0.71
C ALA A 554 14.30 11.91 -0.61
N LEU A 555 14.19 12.71 -1.67
CA LEU A 555 14.71 12.39 -2.99
C LEU A 555 16.17 12.86 -3.12
N PRO A 556 16.97 12.26 -4.01
CA PRO A 556 18.33 12.72 -4.28
C PRO A 556 18.42 14.22 -4.60
N GLU A 557 17.49 14.74 -5.39
CA GLU A 557 17.45 16.14 -5.78
C GLU A 557 17.20 17.09 -4.59
N ASP A 558 16.53 16.64 -3.53
CA ASP A 558 16.31 17.44 -2.33
C ASP A 558 17.64 17.78 -1.62
N LEU A 559 18.63 16.88 -1.70
CA LEU A 559 19.97 17.12 -1.18
C LEU A 559 20.75 18.05 -2.11
N VAL A 560 20.72 17.80 -3.42
CA VAL A 560 21.43 18.61 -4.43
C VAL A 560 20.95 20.06 -4.40
N GLU A 561 19.64 20.29 -4.31
CA GLU A 561 19.03 21.61 -4.21
C GLU A 561 19.02 22.20 -2.79
N VAL A 562 19.50 21.44 -1.79
CA VAL A 562 19.57 21.84 -0.37
C VAL A 562 18.20 22.31 0.14
N LYS A 563 17.16 21.51 -0.04
CA LYS A 563 15.81 21.81 0.46
C LYS A 563 15.78 21.68 1.98
N PRO A 564 15.70 22.78 2.75
CA PRO A 564 16.03 22.72 4.19
C PRO A 564 15.10 21.82 4.99
N LYS A 565 13.81 21.77 4.61
CA LYS A 565 12.81 20.89 5.18
C LYS A 565 13.19 19.41 5.02
N MET A 566 13.52 19.01 3.80
CA MET A 566 13.87 17.62 3.49
C MET A 566 15.23 17.24 4.08
N VAL A 567 16.21 18.12 3.98
CA VAL A 567 17.53 17.97 4.60
C VAL A 567 17.42 17.75 6.11
N MET A 568 16.58 18.54 6.81
CA MET A 568 16.32 18.34 8.24
C MET A 568 15.77 16.94 8.54
N THR A 569 14.82 16.44 7.74
CA THR A 569 14.27 15.08 7.93
C THR A 569 15.31 13.99 7.69
N VAL A 570 16.24 14.16 6.74
CA VAL A 570 17.33 13.22 6.49
C VAL A 570 18.24 13.13 7.72
N PHE A 571 18.72 14.26 8.23
CA PHE A 571 19.58 14.30 9.41
C PHE A 571 18.86 13.78 10.67
N ALA A 572 17.59 14.11 10.84
CA ALA A 572 16.77 13.59 11.94
C ALA A 572 16.62 12.06 11.87
N CYS A 573 16.39 11.49 10.68
CA CYS A 573 16.31 10.03 10.51
C CYS A 573 17.67 9.35 10.78
N LEU A 574 18.77 9.98 10.40
CA LEU A 574 20.13 9.50 10.69
C LEU A 574 20.44 9.58 12.19
N MET A 575 20.05 10.66 12.86
CA MET A 575 20.13 10.79 14.32
C MET A 575 19.34 9.70 15.04
N ALA A 576 18.09 9.46 14.61
CA ALA A 576 17.27 8.39 15.17
C ALA A 576 17.94 7.02 15.02
N ARG A 577 18.67 6.79 13.92
CA ARG A 577 19.44 5.56 13.73
C ARG A 577 20.70 5.51 14.60
N GLY A 578 21.43 6.61 14.70
CA GLY A 578 22.67 6.71 15.46
C GLY A 578 22.46 6.56 16.97
N LEU A 579 21.36 7.11 17.50
CA LEU A 579 21.00 7.03 18.92
C LEU A 579 20.48 5.65 19.34
N LYS A 580 19.93 4.85 18.42
CA LYS A 580 19.48 3.46 18.68
C LYS A 580 20.62 2.47 18.95
N ARG A 581 21.85 2.93 19.19
CA ARG A 581 22.96 2.08 19.64
C ARG A 581 22.79 1.73 21.12
N VAL A 582 22.03 0.66 21.38
CA VAL A 582 22.19 -0.23 22.55
C VAL A 582 22.33 -1.65 22.03
#